data_AF-A0A075IW37-F1
#
_entry.id   AF-A0A075IW37-F1
#
_cell.length_a   1.000
_cell.length_b   1.000
_cell.length_c   1.000
_cell.angle_alpha   90.00
_cell.angle_beta   90.00
_cell.angle_gamma   90.00
#
_symmetry.space_group_name_H-M   'P 1'
#
loop_
_entity.id
_entity.type
_entity.pdbx_description
1 polymer ?
#
loop_
_entity_poly.entity_id
_entity_poly.type
_entity_poly.pdbx_seq_one_letter_code
_entity_poly.pdbx_strand_id
1 'polypeptide(L)'
;GNEIRQFAKAMMERMNITRVENVEKDGGSTEEEKDEYIVVFSRSTTRLILNEAELIMALSQEFQMRVVTVSLEEQSFPSIVQLISGASMLVSMHGAQLVTSLFLPRGAVVVELFPYAVNPEQYTPYKTLASLPGMDLQYVSWRNTMEENTITHPDRSWDQGGIAHLEKDEQERILSSKDVPRHLCCHNPEWFFRIYQDTLVDIPSFLEVLKDGLKITRPSLKKAKPASTVHPGRVREAQCQTSVQATNEAKLTVSWQIPWN
;
A
#
# COMPACT_ATOMS: atom_id res chain seq x y z
N GLY A 1 14.96 7.57 2.52
CA GLY A 1 14.59 6.14 2.60
C GLY A 1 15.45 5.42 3.63
N ASN A 2 16.74 5.74 3.71
CA ASN A 2 17.62 5.25 4.78
C ASN A 2 17.07 5.51 6.20
N GLU A 3 16.46 6.67 6.43
CA GLU A 3 15.82 7.04 7.69
C GLU A 3 14.62 6.13 8.00
N ILE A 4 13.82 5.81 6.99
CA ILE A 4 12.71 4.85 7.11
C ILE A 4 13.24 3.45 7.43
N ARG A 5 14.36 3.04 6.83
CA ARG A 5 15.03 1.77 7.17
C ARG A 5 15.56 1.75 8.60
N GLN A 6 16.14 2.85 9.09
CA GLN A 6 16.57 2.97 10.49
C GLN A 6 15.38 2.92 11.45
N PHE A 7 14.29 3.60 11.13
CA PHE A 7 13.04 3.53 11.88
C PHE A 7 12.49 2.09 11.91
N ALA A 8 12.44 1.42 10.77
CA ALA A 8 12.03 0.02 10.66
C ALA A 8 12.88 -0.89 11.57
N LYS A 9 14.21 -0.72 11.54
CA LYS A 9 15.15 -1.48 12.36
C LYS A 9 14.90 -1.25 13.85
N ALA A 10 14.79 0.01 14.28
CA ALA A 10 14.51 0.35 15.67
C ALA A 10 13.17 -0.23 16.15
N MET A 11 12.14 -0.23 15.29
CA MET A 11 10.84 -0.87 15.59
C MET A 11 10.97 -2.39 15.74
N MET A 12 11.70 -3.06 14.85
CA MET A 12 11.94 -4.50 14.95
C MET A 12 12.69 -4.88 16.23
N GLU A 13 13.72 -4.12 16.60
CA GLU A 13 14.46 -4.32 17.86
C GLU A 13 13.54 -4.22 19.08
N ARG A 14 12.63 -3.23 19.10
CA ARG A 14 11.63 -3.07 20.17
C ARG A 14 10.61 -4.20 20.22
N MET A 15 10.44 -4.94 19.13
CA MET A 15 9.58 -6.13 19.03
C MET A 15 10.33 -7.43 19.29
N ASN A 16 11.62 -7.38 19.67
CA ASN A 16 12.51 -8.53 19.80
C ASN A 16 12.69 -9.33 18.50
N ILE A 17 12.58 -8.66 17.35
CA ILE A 17 12.77 -9.25 16.03
C ILE A 17 14.22 -8.99 15.62
N THR A 18 15.05 -10.03 15.74
CA THR A 18 16.44 -9.98 15.25
C THR A 18 16.50 -10.52 13.83
N ARG A 19 16.94 -9.67 12.91
CA ARG A 19 17.26 -10.11 11.55
C ARG A 19 18.57 -10.91 11.61
N VAL A 20 18.58 -12.13 11.07
CA VAL A 20 19.84 -12.80 10.75
C VAL A 20 20.41 -12.06 9.53
N GLU A 21 21.06 -10.93 9.78
CA GLU A 21 21.91 -10.33 8.77
C GLU A 21 23.09 -11.29 8.61
N ASN A 22 23.07 -12.10 7.55
CA ASN A 22 24.27 -12.72 7.04
C ASN A 22 25.19 -11.57 6.63
N VAL A 23 25.97 -11.10 7.60
CA VAL A 23 27.19 -10.35 7.36
C VAL A 23 27.92 -11.13 6.28
N GLU A 24 28.31 -10.46 5.21
CA GLU A 24 29.25 -10.95 4.21
C GLU A 24 30.53 -11.39 4.93
N LYS A 25 30.51 -12.58 5.51
CA LYS A 25 31.68 -13.27 6.01
C LYS A 25 32.27 -13.97 4.81
N ASP A 26 33.22 -13.26 4.25
CA ASP A 26 34.32 -13.77 3.45
C ASP A 26 34.71 -15.20 3.90
N GLY A 27 34.61 -16.14 2.96
CA GLY A 27 35.20 -17.47 3.07
C GLY A 27 34.32 -18.59 3.63
N GLY A 28 33.76 -19.41 2.73
CA GLY A 28 33.59 -20.85 2.96
C GLY A 28 32.16 -21.40 2.95
N SER A 29 31.72 -21.83 1.76
CA SER A 29 30.91 -23.04 1.49
C SER A 29 29.91 -23.52 2.55
N THR A 30 28.65 -23.10 2.40
CA THR A 30 27.50 -23.95 2.02
C THR A 30 26.41 -22.98 1.59
N GLU A 31 25.98 -23.04 0.32
CA GLU A 31 24.76 -22.37 -0.12
C GLU A 31 23.58 -23.07 0.57
N GLU A 32 23.29 -22.70 1.82
CA GLU A 32 21.96 -22.94 2.37
C GLU A 32 21.02 -22.14 1.46
N GLU A 33 20.28 -22.85 0.60
CA GLU A 33 19.19 -22.27 -0.18
C GLU A 33 18.34 -21.45 0.78
N LYS A 34 18.44 -20.12 0.66
CA LYS A 34 17.65 -19.20 1.43
C LYS A 34 16.20 -19.53 1.12
N ASP A 35 15.43 -20.03 2.10
CA ASP A 35 14.00 -20.31 1.93
C ASP A 35 13.29 -18.99 1.56
N GLU A 36 13.15 -18.75 0.25
CA GLU A 36 12.47 -17.58 -0.28
C GLU A 36 10.97 -17.84 -0.24
N TYR A 37 10.24 -16.89 0.32
CA TYR A 37 8.79 -17.00 0.42
C TYR A 37 8.09 -15.68 0.11
N ILE A 38 6.86 -15.84 -0.33
CA ILE A 38 5.93 -14.77 -0.64
C ILE A 38 4.96 -14.66 0.54
N VAL A 39 4.68 -13.45 0.99
CA VAL A 39 3.64 -13.18 1.97
C VAL A 39 2.42 -12.61 1.27
N VAL A 40 1.25 -13.19 1.52
CA VAL A 40 -0.05 -12.71 1.05
C VAL A 40 -0.85 -12.24 2.27
N PHE A 41 -1.33 -11.00 2.24
CA PHE A 41 -2.25 -10.53 3.26
C PHE A 41 -3.67 -11.02 2.95
N SER A 42 -4.21 -11.81 3.87
CA SER A 42 -5.62 -12.18 3.91
C SER A 42 -6.41 -11.18 4.74
N ARG A 43 -7.72 -11.10 4.47
CA ARG A 43 -8.69 -10.22 5.11
C ARG A 43 -9.96 -11.02 5.37
N SER A 44 -10.70 -10.69 6.42
CA SER A 44 -11.95 -11.40 6.77
C SER A 44 -13.20 -10.51 6.74
N THR A 45 -13.05 -9.19 6.58
CA THR A 45 -14.14 -8.22 6.72
C THR A 45 -14.45 -7.44 5.45
N THR A 46 -13.43 -6.84 4.83
CA THR A 46 -13.57 -5.94 3.68
C THR A 46 -12.40 -6.11 2.72
N ARG A 47 -12.60 -5.82 1.42
CA ARG A 47 -11.56 -5.97 0.38
C ARG A 47 -11.00 -7.37 0.32
N LEU A 48 -11.90 -8.35 0.30
CA LEU A 48 -11.53 -9.76 0.24
C LEU A 48 -10.98 -10.10 -1.15
N ILE A 49 -9.98 -10.98 -1.18
CA ILE A 49 -9.58 -11.69 -2.39
C ILE A 49 -10.43 -12.96 -2.44
N LEU A 50 -11.40 -13.03 -3.34
CA LEU A 50 -12.42 -14.07 -3.34
C LEU A 50 -11.86 -15.45 -3.71
N ASN A 51 -10.83 -15.49 -4.55
CA ASN A 51 -10.12 -16.69 -4.97
C ASN A 51 -8.69 -16.75 -4.39
N GLU A 52 -8.53 -16.45 -3.10
CA GLU A 52 -7.22 -16.38 -2.44
C GLU A 52 -6.41 -17.69 -2.61
N ALA A 53 -7.04 -18.85 -2.54
CA ALA A 53 -6.38 -20.14 -2.75
C ALA A 53 -5.79 -20.29 -4.16
N GLU A 54 -6.51 -19.83 -5.19
CA GLU A 54 -6.01 -19.85 -6.58
C GLU A 54 -4.83 -18.91 -6.75
N LEU A 55 -4.91 -17.71 -6.16
CA LEU A 55 -3.81 -16.74 -6.17
C LEU A 55 -2.56 -17.30 -5.50
N ILE A 56 -2.71 -17.93 -4.34
CA ILE A 56 -1.61 -18.58 -3.60
C ILE A 56 -0.96 -19.69 -4.45
N MET A 57 -1.78 -20.57 -5.06
CA MET A 57 -1.26 -21.63 -5.91
C MET A 57 -0.52 -21.08 -7.13
N ALA A 58 -1.08 -20.05 -7.78
CA ALA A 58 -0.47 -19.42 -8.94
C ALA A 58 0.87 -18.75 -8.61
N LEU A 59 0.95 -18.02 -7.49
CA LEU A 59 2.19 -17.42 -7.01
C LEU A 59 3.24 -18.48 -6.69
N SER A 60 2.84 -19.55 -5.98
CA SER A 60 3.73 -20.66 -5.63
C SER A 60 4.32 -21.33 -6.87
N GLN A 61 3.48 -21.65 -7.86
CA GLN A 61 3.89 -22.31 -9.10
C GLN A 61 4.75 -21.41 -9.99
N GLU A 62 4.40 -20.13 -10.13
CA GLU A 62 5.12 -19.20 -10.99
C GLU A 62 6.53 -18.92 -10.46
N PHE A 63 6.68 -18.71 -9.15
CA PHE A 63 7.95 -18.30 -8.55
C PHE A 63 8.72 -19.44 -7.90
N GLN A 64 8.14 -20.64 -7.79
CA GLN A 64 8.72 -21.78 -7.07
C GLN A 64 9.11 -21.42 -5.63
N MET A 65 8.28 -20.57 -5.00
CA MET A 65 8.47 -20.08 -3.64
C MET A 65 7.33 -20.55 -2.75
N ARG A 66 7.62 -20.82 -1.48
CA ARG A 66 6.56 -21.04 -0.50
C ARG A 66 5.74 -19.76 -0.34
N VAL A 67 4.43 -19.89 -0.21
CA VAL A 67 3.52 -18.76 0.03
C VAL A 67 2.94 -18.86 1.43
N VAL A 68 2.98 -17.75 2.16
CA VAL A 68 2.51 -17.63 3.55
C VAL A 68 1.39 -16.61 3.61
N THR A 69 0.27 -16.97 4.22
CA THR A 69 -0.81 -16.03 4.48
C THR A 69 -0.66 -15.37 5.85
N VAL A 70 -0.95 -14.08 5.91
CA VAL A 70 -0.99 -13.31 7.15
C VAL A 70 -2.29 -12.51 7.24
N SER A 71 -2.85 -12.40 8.43
CA SER A 71 -4.06 -11.61 8.70
C SER A 71 -3.82 -10.73 9.93
N LEU A 72 -4.16 -9.44 9.83
CA LEU A 72 -4.10 -8.53 10.98
C LEU A 72 -5.17 -8.84 12.03
N GLU A 73 -6.25 -9.51 11.62
CA GLU A 73 -7.35 -9.92 12.47
C GLU A 73 -6.99 -11.16 13.29
N GLU A 74 -6.12 -12.03 12.78
CA GLU A 74 -5.78 -13.31 13.41
C GLU A 74 -4.40 -13.34 14.07
N GLN A 75 -3.44 -12.56 13.57
CA GLN A 75 -2.05 -12.63 13.99
C GLN A 75 -1.60 -11.32 14.65
N SER A 76 -0.68 -11.44 15.62
CA SER A 76 -0.10 -10.27 16.26
C SER A 76 0.77 -9.47 15.28
N PHE A 77 0.80 -8.15 15.43
CA PHE A 77 1.63 -7.29 14.59
C PHE A 77 3.13 -7.69 14.61
N PRO A 78 3.77 -7.98 15.76
CA PRO A 78 5.15 -8.50 15.78
C PRO A 78 5.33 -9.79 14.98
N SER A 79 4.40 -10.74 15.04
CA SER A 79 4.45 -11.99 14.26
C SER A 79 4.42 -11.72 12.75
N ILE A 80 3.57 -10.78 12.33
CA ILE A 80 3.48 -10.36 10.93
C ILE A 80 4.77 -9.66 10.49
N VAL A 81 5.31 -8.76 11.31
CA VAL A 81 6.59 -8.08 11.03
C VAL A 81 7.74 -9.08 10.93
N GLN A 82 7.77 -10.11 11.78
CA GLN A 82 8.77 -11.17 11.72
C GLN A 82 8.74 -11.88 10.36
N LEU A 83 7.57 -12.26 9.86
CA LEU A 83 7.40 -12.88 8.54
C LEU A 83 7.77 -11.91 7.41
N ILE A 84 7.26 -10.68 7.43
CA ILE A 84 7.52 -9.70 6.38
C ILE A 84 9.00 -9.32 6.31
N SER A 85 9.72 -9.31 7.44
CA SER A 85 11.15 -8.96 7.48
C SER A 85 12.05 -9.90 6.67
N GLY A 86 11.59 -11.14 6.41
CA GLY A 86 12.30 -12.15 5.63
C GLY A 86 11.72 -12.42 4.24
N ALA A 87 10.56 -11.87 3.90
CA ALA A 87 9.85 -12.19 2.67
C ALA A 87 10.52 -11.59 1.41
N SER A 88 10.53 -12.34 0.31
CA SER A 88 11.01 -11.86 -1.00
C SER A 88 9.93 -11.04 -1.74
N MET A 89 8.65 -11.27 -1.42
CA MET A 89 7.52 -10.55 -2.01
C MET A 89 6.39 -10.38 -0.98
N LEU A 90 5.73 -9.23 -1.01
CA LEU A 90 4.50 -8.95 -0.26
C LEU A 90 3.36 -8.64 -1.24
N VAL A 91 2.28 -9.40 -1.17
CA VAL A 91 1.09 -9.24 -2.00
C VAL A 91 -0.10 -8.86 -1.13
N SER A 92 -0.82 -7.78 -1.47
CA SER A 92 -2.01 -7.37 -0.72
C SER A 92 -2.95 -6.48 -1.53
N MET A 93 -4.25 -6.59 -1.24
CA MET A 93 -5.22 -5.55 -1.59
C MET A 93 -4.81 -4.20 -0.96
N HIS A 94 -4.99 -3.11 -1.71
CA HIS A 94 -4.73 -1.74 -1.27
C HIS A 94 -5.32 -1.52 0.12
N GLY A 95 -4.49 -1.05 1.06
CA GLY A 95 -4.92 -0.76 2.42
C GLY A 95 -3.77 -0.51 3.38
N ALA A 96 -4.11 0.05 4.55
CA ALA A 96 -3.16 0.50 5.57
C ALA A 96 -2.07 -0.55 5.90
N GLN A 97 -2.40 -1.84 5.85
CA GLN A 97 -1.50 -2.94 6.15
C GLN A 97 -0.24 -2.97 5.28
N LEU A 98 -0.30 -2.45 4.05
CA LEU A 98 0.87 -2.36 3.16
C LEU A 98 1.98 -1.45 3.69
N VAL A 99 1.73 -0.66 4.75
CA VAL A 99 2.77 0.09 5.46
C VAL A 99 3.86 -0.84 6.01
N THR A 100 3.51 -2.10 6.31
CA THR A 100 4.46 -3.14 6.73
C THR A 100 5.54 -3.44 5.69
N SER A 101 5.37 -3.03 4.44
CA SER A 101 6.44 -3.08 3.42
C SER A 101 7.72 -2.35 3.85
N LEU A 102 7.65 -1.43 4.82
CA LEU A 102 8.84 -0.79 5.40
C LEU A 102 9.83 -1.81 6.02
N PHE A 103 9.34 -2.97 6.44
CA PHE A 103 10.14 -4.04 7.06
C PHE A 103 10.75 -5.02 6.05
N LEU A 104 10.29 -5.02 4.78
CA LEU A 104 10.78 -5.95 3.76
C LEU A 104 12.30 -5.85 3.54
N PRO A 105 13.00 -6.92 3.12
CA PRO A 105 14.39 -6.81 2.66
C PRO A 105 14.59 -5.79 1.53
N ARG A 106 15.83 -5.35 1.34
CA ARG A 106 16.23 -4.73 0.07
C ARG A 106 16.12 -5.76 -1.05
N GLY A 107 15.69 -5.32 -2.22
CA GLY A 107 15.44 -6.16 -3.39
C GLY A 107 14.08 -6.86 -3.39
N ALA A 108 13.33 -6.80 -2.28
CA ALA A 108 12.00 -7.41 -2.20
C ALA A 108 10.95 -6.63 -3.01
N VAL A 109 9.86 -7.32 -3.32
CA VAL A 109 8.79 -6.81 -4.20
C VAL A 109 7.53 -6.52 -3.38
N VAL A 110 6.93 -5.35 -3.61
CA VAL A 110 5.59 -5.00 -3.13
C VAL A 110 4.62 -5.11 -4.30
N VAL A 111 3.63 -5.99 -4.19
CA VAL A 111 2.54 -6.17 -5.15
C VAL A 111 1.25 -5.67 -4.54
N GLU A 112 0.75 -4.57 -5.06
CA GLU A 112 -0.45 -3.90 -4.58
C GLU A 112 -1.63 -4.12 -5.53
N LEU A 113 -2.72 -4.68 -5.01
CA LEU A 113 -3.93 -4.98 -5.79
C LEU A 113 -4.99 -3.90 -5.55
N PHE A 114 -5.57 -3.39 -6.61
CA PHE A 114 -6.61 -2.37 -6.57
C PHE A 114 -7.96 -2.94 -7.04
N PRO A 115 -9.07 -2.68 -6.30
CA PRO A 115 -10.41 -3.02 -6.76
C PRO A 115 -10.80 -2.33 -8.07
N TYR A 116 -11.95 -2.71 -8.61
CA TYR A 116 -12.50 -2.09 -9.81
C TYR A 116 -12.76 -0.59 -9.61
N ALA A 117 -12.63 0.18 -10.70
CA ALA A 117 -12.75 1.64 -10.72
C ALA A 117 -11.73 2.43 -9.84
N VAL A 118 -10.86 1.76 -9.09
CA VAL A 118 -9.81 2.44 -8.32
C VAL A 118 -8.55 2.58 -9.16
N ASN A 119 -8.09 3.80 -9.39
CA ASN A 119 -6.92 4.10 -10.21
C ASN A 119 -5.60 4.04 -9.41
N PRO A 120 -4.68 3.09 -9.69
CA PRO A 120 -3.42 2.94 -8.96
C PRO A 120 -2.53 4.18 -8.99
N GLU A 121 -2.63 5.03 -10.02
CA GLU A 121 -1.79 6.23 -10.15
C GLU A 121 -2.27 7.40 -9.28
N GLN A 122 -3.48 7.31 -8.71
CA GLN A 122 -4.05 8.36 -7.86
C GLN A 122 -3.87 8.08 -6.36
N TYR A 123 -3.64 6.82 -5.97
CA TYR A 123 -3.54 6.38 -4.57
C TYR A 123 -2.23 5.63 -4.35
N THR A 124 -1.13 6.38 -4.31
CA THR A 124 0.24 5.85 -4.43
C THR A 124 1.11 5.94 -3.16
N PRO A 125 0.59 5.84 -1.91
CA PRO A 125 1.44 5.98 -0.72
C PRO A 125 2.54 4.90 -0.68
N TYR A 126 2.23 3.67 -1.09
CA TYR A 126 3.18 2.55 -1.06
C TYR A 126 4.14 2.54 -2.24
N LYS A 127 3.70 2.97 -3.44
CA LYS A 127 4.60 3.29 -4.57
C LYS A 127 5.62 4.34 -4.17
N THR A 128 5.16 5.40 -3.48
CA THR A 128 6.03 6.47 -2.96
C THR A 128 7.03 5.91 -1.95
N LEU A 129 6.57 5.15 -0.96
CA LEU A 129 7.42 4.47 0.03
C LEU A 129 8.49 3.61 -0.64
N ALA A 130 8.10 2.72 -1.54
CA ALA A 130 9.02 1.82 -2.24
C ALA A 130 10.06 2.58 -3.08
N SER A 131 9.67 3.73 -3.65
CA SER A 131 10.51 4.56 -4.51
C SER A 131 11.45 5.50 -3.75
N LEU A 132 11.35 5.60 -2.42
CA LEU A 132 12.24 6.47 -1.64
C LEU A 132 13.71 6.02 -1.80
N PRO A 133 14.66 6.94 -2.06
CA PRO A 133 16.08 6.58 -2.14
C PRO A 133 16.57 5.84 -0.88
N GLY A 134 17.16 4.66 -1.09
CA GLY A 134 17.66 3.76 -0.04
C GLY A 134 16.64 2.77 0.53
N MET A 135 15.37 2.80 0.08
CA MET A 135 14.42 1.72 0.37
C MET A 135 14.74 0.47 -0.44
N ASP A 136 15.13 0.63 -1.71
CA ASP A 136 15.51 -0.47 -2.61
C ASP A 136 14.44 -1.55 -2.70
N LEU A 137 13.17 -1.15 -2.83
CA LEU A 137 12.04 -2.05 -3.05
C LEU A 137 11.57 -1.95 -4.51
N GLN A 138 11.13 -3.07 -5.07
CA GLN A 138 10.37 -3.06 -6.33
C GLN A 138 8.90 -2.90 -6.00
N TYR A 139 8.18 -2.17 -6.85
CA TYR A 139 6.74 -1.95 -6.69
C TYR A 139 6.01 -2.31 -7.97
N VAL A 140 4.95 -3.10 -7.83
CA VAL A 140 4.04 -3.50 -8.89
C VAL A 140 2.62 -3.24 -8.42
N SER A 141 1.80 -2.62 -9.26
CA SER A 141 0.37 -2.44 -9.02
C SER A 141 -0.44 -3.22 -10.03
N TRP A 142 -1.37 -4.05 -9.57
CA TRP A 142 -2.40 -4.66 -10.40
C TRP A 142 -3.76 -4.04 -10.09
N ARG A 143 -4.61 -3.85 -11.11
CA ARG A 143 -5.95 -3.29 -10.96
C ARG A 143 -6.95 -4.28 -11.54
N ASN A 144 -8.03 -4.55 -10.81
CA ASN A 144 -9.17 -5.22 -11.41
C ASN A 144 -9.82 -4.30 -12.45
N THR A 145 -9.85 -4.75 -13.71
CA THR A 145 -10.48 -4.03 -14.82
C THR A 145 -11.83 -4.61 -15.21
N MET A 146 -12.22 -5.74 -14.61
CA MET A 146 -13.44 -6.48 -14.89
C MET A 146 -14.48 -6.24 -13.80
N GLU A 147 -15.62 -5.67 -14.20
CA GLU A 147 -16.71 -5.37 -13.27
C GLU A 147 -17.36 -6.65 -12.74
N GLU A 148 -17.45 -7.68 -13.58
CA GLU A 148 -17.92 -9.03 -13.24
C GLU A 148 -17.11 -9.71 -12.14
N ASN A 149 -15.85 -9.29 -11.95
CA ASN A 149 -14.96 -9.79 -10.91
C ASN A 149 -15.07 -9.00 -9.59
N THR A 150 -16.16 -8.26 -9.40
CA THR A 150 -16.34 -7.34 -8.28
C THR A 150 -17.59 -7.70 -7.49
N ILE A 151 -17.48 -7.79 -6.16
CA ILE A 151 -18.63 -7.88 -5.26
C ILE A 151 -18.72 -6.59 -4.44
N THR A 152 -19.83 -5.87 -4.62
CA THR A 152 -20.17 -4.64 -3.92
C THR A 152 -21.11 -4.90 -2.74
N HIS A 153 -21.09 -4.03 -1.74
CA HIS A 153 -21.88 -4.18 -0.52
C HIS A 153 -22.66 -2.89 -0.18
N PRO A 154 -23.67 -2.49 -0.98
CA PRO A 154 -24.35 -1.20 -0.82
C PRO A 154 -25.10 -1.05 0.52
N ASP A 155 -25.45 -2.16 1.17
CA ASP A 155 -26.20 -2.19 2.43
C ASP A 155 -25.32 -2.13 3.69
N ARG A 156 -23.99 -2.12 3.55
CA ARG A 156 -23.07 -1.95 4.70
C ARG A 156 -23.19 -0.55 5.31
N SER A 157 -22.50 -0.31 6.41
CA SER A 157 -22.33 1.04 6.93
C SER A 157 -21.53 1.92 5.96
N TRP A 158 -21.73 3.23 6.01
CA TRP A 158 -21.10 4.19 5.09
C TRP A 158 -19.57 4.14 5.14
N ASP A 159 -19.00 3.88 6.32
CA ASP A 159 -17.55 3.74 6.57
C ASP A 159 -16.97 2.42 6.04
N GLN A 160 -17.83 1.50 5.58
CA GLN A 160 -17.50 0.25 4.93
C GLN A 160 -18.00 0.17 3.47
N GLY A 161 -18.28 1.33 2.87
CA GLY A 161 -18.65 1.44 1.45
C GLY A 161 -20.13 1.29 1.14
N GLY A 162 -21.01 1.21 2.15
CA GLY A 162 -22.45 1.20 1.92
C GLY A 162 -22.98 2.55 1.45
N ILE A 163 -23.92 2.52 0.52
CA ILE A 163 -24.50 3.71 -0.13
C ILE A 163 -26.02 3.82 0.07
N ALA A 164 -26.65 2.87 0.76
CA ALA A 164 -28.10 2.86 1.00
C ALA A 164 -28.64 4.12 1.70
N HIS A 165 -27.78 4.85 2.41
CA HIS A 165 -28.10 6.10 3.09
C HIS A 165 -28.16 7.33 2.17
N LEU A 166 -27.71 7.21 0.92
CA LEU A 166 -27.69 8.30 -0.07
C LEU A 166 -29.02 8.37 -0.83
N GLU A 167 -29.28 9.51 -1.48
CA GLU A 167 -30.39 9.64 -2.43
C GLU A 167 -30.23 8.69 -3.62
N LYS A 168 -31.35 8.23 -4.18
CA LYS A 168 -31.35 7.22 -5.26
C LYS A 168 -30.52 7.64 -6.48
N ASP A 169 -30.65 8.90 -6.89
CA ASP A 169 -29.91 9.43 -8.05
C ASP A 169 -28.38 9.36 -7.81
N GLU A 170 -27.93 9.58 -6.58
CA GLU A 170 -26.51 9.48 -6.22
C GLU A 170 -26.06 8.01 -6.15
N GLN A 171 -26.90 7.11 -5.65
CA GLN A 171 -26.62 5.67 -5.69
C GLN A 171 -26.46 5.19 -7.13
N GLU A 172 -27.36 5.55 -8.03
CA GLU A 172 -27.30 5.20 -9.46
C GLU A 172 -26.05 5.79 -10.13
N ARG A 173 -25.72 7.05 -9.83
CA ARG A 173 -24.47 7.68 -10.30
C ARG A 173 -23.25 6.89 -9.86
N ILE A 174 -23.15 6.54 -8.58
CA ILE A 174 -22.02 5.79 -8.02
C ILE A 174 -21.95 4.40 -8.66
N LEU A 175 -23.06 3.67 -8.77
CA LEU A 175 -23.11 2.33 -9.36
C LEU A 175 -22.64 2.32 -10.81
N SER A 176 -23.04 3.34 -11.59
CA SER A 176 -22.65 3.47 -13.02
C SER A 176 -21.20 3.92 -13.25
N SER A 177 -20.48 4.34 -12.22
CA SER A 177 -19.12 4.90 -12.38
C SER A 177 -18.08 3.83 -12.73
N LYS A 178 -17.08 4.20 -13.53
CA LYS A 178 -16.02 3.27 -13.99
C LYS A 178 -14.62 3.67 -13.55
N ASP A 179 -14.49 4.85 -12.98
CA ASP A 179 -13.26 5.33 -12.36
C ASP A 179 -13.66 6.33 -11.26
N VAL A 180 -13.02 6.25 -10.10
CA VAL A 180 -13.24 7.23 -9.04
C VAL A 180 -12.50 8.53 -9.38
N PRO A 181 -13.20 9.66 -9.55
CA PRO A 181 -12.54 10.94 -9.78
C PRO A 181 -11.63 11.33 -8.61
N ARG A 182 -10.65 12.19 -8.89
CA ARG A 182 -9.85 12.82 -7.84
C ARG A 182 -10.75 13.55 -6.86
N HIS A 183 -10.56 13.27 -5.59
CA HIS A 183 -11.33 13.85 -4.51
C HIS A 183 -10.39 14.19 -3.35
N LEU A 184 -10.80 15.13 -2.51
CA LEU A 184 -10.15 15.34 -1.22
C LEU A 184 -10.49 14.17 -0.31
N CYS A 185 -9.49 13.70 0.43
CA CYS A 185 -9.62 12.53 1.28
C CYS A 185 -10.84 12.58 2.21
N CYS A 186 -11.23 11.36 2.57
CA CYS A 186 -11.71 10.94 3.89
C CYS A 186 -13.22 10.84 4.03
N HIS A 187 -13.99 11.45 3.12
CA HIS A 187 -15.45 11.35 3.15
C HIS A 187 -16.05 11.44 1.74
N ASN A 188 -15.62 10.56 0.84
CA ASN A 188 -16.20 10.45 -0.49
C ASN A 188 -16.95 9.10 -0.60
N PRO A 189 -18.29 9.10 -0.78
CA PRO A 189 -19.07 7.88 -0.82
C PRO A 189 -18.75 6.99 -2.02
N GLU A 190 -18.46 7.57 -3.18
CA GLU A 190 -18.04 6.82 -4.36
C GLU A 190 -16.70 6.11 -4.13
N TRP A 191 -15.74 6.80 -3.52
CA TRP A 191 -14.47 6.22 -3.11
C TRP A 191 -14.67 5.05 -2.16
N PHE A 192 -15.47 5.20 -1.11
CA PHE A 192 -15.72 4.11 -0.18
C PHE A 192 -16.44 2.93 -0.85
N PHE A 193 -17.43 3.22 -1.69
CA PHE A 193 -18.12 2.20 -2.46
C PHE A 193 -17.17 1.39 -3.35
N ARG A 194 -16.19 2.04 -4.01
CA ARG A 194 -15.22 1.37 -4.89
C ARG A 194 -14.07 0.71 -4.14
N ILE A 195 -13.52 1.35 -3.11
CA ILE A 195 -12.35 0.82 -2.40
C ILE A 195 -12.70 -0.36 -1.50
N TYR A 196 -13.93 -0.47 -0.97
CA TYR A 196 -14.33 -1.57 -0.08
C TYR A 196 -14.91 -2.80 -0.78
N GLN A 197 -14.85 -2.83 -2.11
CA GLN A 197 -15.29 -3.97 -2.91
C GLN A 197 -14.41 -5.19 -2.66
N ASP A 198 -15.03 -6.36 -2.68
CA ASP A 198 -14.31 -7.63 -2.74
C ASP A 198 -14.00 -7.96 -4.20
N THR A 199 -12.87 -8.61 -4.45
CA THR A 199 -12.31 -8.78 -5.79
C THR A 199 -12.01 -10.24 -6.06
N LEU A 200 -12.52 -10.74 -7.19
CA LEU A 200 -12.06 -11.97 -7.80
C LEU A 200 -10.84 -11.63 -8.67
N VAL A 201 -9.66 -12.12 -8.30
CA VAL A 201 -8.43 -11.78 -9.01
C VAL A 201 -8.35 -12.61 -10.28
N ASP A 202 -8.23 -11.92 -11.42
CA ASP A 202 -7.93 -12.59 -12.68
C ASP A 202 -6.47 -13.03 -12.70
N ILE A 203 -6.25 -14.32 -12.45
CA ILE A 203 -4.90 -14.89 -12.29
C ILE A 203 -4.02 -14.67 -13.54
N PRO A 204 -4.50 -14.89 -14.78
CA PRO A 204 -3.69 -14.64 -15.97
C PRO A 204 -3.24 -13.17 -16.08
N SER A 205 -4.16 -12.21 -15.97
CA SER A 205 -3.84 -10.78 -15.99
C SER A 205 -2.90 -10.39 -14.85
N PHE A 206 -3.12 -10.92 -13.65
CA PHE A 206 -2.28 -10.68 -12.48
C PHE A 206 -0.84 -11.13 -12.73
N LEU A 207 -0.64 -12.37 -13.20
CA LEU A 207 0.70 -12.90 -13.46
C LEU A 207 1.40 -12.16 -14.61
N GLU A 208 0.67 -11.75 -15.64
CA GLU A 208 1.21 -10.94 -16.74
C GLU A 208 1.79 -9.62 -16.22
N VAL A 209 0.98 -8.85 -15.49
CA VAL A 209 1.40 -7.57 -14.88
C VAL A 209 2.59 -7.77 -13.95
N LEU A 210 2.59 -8.84 -13.15
CA LEU A 210 3.67 -9.13 -12.23
C LEU A 210 4.98 -9.46 -12.97
N LYS A 211 4.95 -10.32 -13.99
CA LYS A 211 6.13 -10.65 -14.80
C LYS A 211 6.71 -9.41 -15.47
N ASP A 212 5.86 -8.56 -16.04
CA ASP A 212 6.32 -7.36 -16.73
C ASP A 212 6.88 -6.32 -15.76
N GLY A 213 6.21 -6.14 -14.62
CA GLY A 213 6.70 -5.29 -13.53
C GLY A 213 8.11 -5.70 -13.07
N LEU A 214 8.34 -6.99 -12.85
CA LEU A 214 9.63 -7.53 -12.40
C LEU A 214 10.74 -7.46 -13.47
N LYS A 215 10.39 -7.58 -14.76
CA LYS A 215 11.36 -7.41 -15.86
C LYS A 215 11.81 -5.96 -15.99
N ILE A 216 10.87 -5.01 -15.90
CA ILE A 216 11.12 -3.57 -16.06
C ILE A 216 11.96 -3.02 -14.90
N THR A 217 11.83 -3.59 -13.70
CA THR A 217 12.44 -3.06 -12.47
C THR A 217 13.77 -3.70 -12.07
N ARG A 218 14.41 -4.54 -12.91
CA ARG A 218 15.78 -5.03 -12.65
C ARG A 218 16.74 -3.86 -12.38
N PRO A 219 17.18 -3.63 -11.12
CA PRO A 219 17.91 -2.42 -10.80
C PRO A 219 19.36 -2.58 -11.23
N SER A 220 19.86 -1.69 -12.09
CA SER A 220 21.28 -1.35 -12.00
C SER A 220 21.47 -0.68 -10.63
N LEU A 221 22.17 -1.35 -9.70
CA LEU A 221 22.58 -0.83 -8.40
C LEU A 221 23.52 0.38 -8.58
N LYS A 222 23.00 1.52 -9.04
CA LYS A 222 23.75 2.78 -9.05
C LYS A 222 23.56 3.40 -7.67
N LYS A 223 24.67 3.55 -6.94
CA LYS A 223 24.74 4.29 -5.66
C LYS A 223 24.03 5.63 -5.80
N ALA A 224 22.83 5.75 -5.23
CA ALA A 224 22.11 7.01 -5.18
C ALA A 224 22.81 7.96 -4.19
N LYS A 225 22.95 9.23 -4.59
CA LYS A 225 23.54 10.29 -3.77
C LYS A 225 22.76 10.47 -2.46
N PRO A 226 23.40 10.88 -1.36
CA PRO A 226 22.72 11.03 -0.08
C PRO A 226 21.70 12.18 -0.08
N ALA A 227 20.56 11.88 0.53
CA ALA A 227 19.39 12.66 0.93
C ALA A 227 19.19 14.08 0.39
N SER A 228 18.05 14.27 -0.30
CA SER A 228 17.25 15.48 -0.15
C SER A 228 16.59 15.43 1.22
N THR A 229 16.74 16.47 2.04
CA THR A 229 15.85 16.70 3.18
C THR A 229 14.40 16.66 2.69
N VAL A 230 13.59 15.79 3.28
CA VAL A 230 12.14 15.80 3.04
C VAL A 230 11.57 16.95 3.84
N HIS A 231 11.37 18.09 3.18
CA HIS A 231 10.64 19.20 3.76
C HIS A 231 9.14 18.98 3.54
N PRO A 232 8.27 19.42 4.47
CA PRO A 232 6.85 19.53 4.21
C PRO A 232 6.62 20.29 2.90
N GLY A 233 5.58 19.92 2.15
CA GLY A 233 5.19 20.65 0.96
C GLY A 233 5.05 22.14 1.24
N ARG A 234 5.45 22.99 0.29
CA ARG A 234 5.35 24.45 0.44
C ARG A 234 3.89 24.84 0.67
N VAL A 235 3.62 25.54 1.78
CA VAL A 235 2.31 26.15 2.05
C VAL A 235 1.97 27.11 0.91
N ARG A 236 0.82 26.91 0.27
CA ARG A 236 0.36 27.71 -0.86
C ARG A 236 -0.65 28.75 -0.40
N GLU A 237 -0.64 29.90 -1.07
CA GLU A 237 -1.62 30.98 -0.86
C GLU A 237 -1.77 31.41 0.61
N ALA A 238 -0.66 31.47 1.35
CA ALA A 238 -0.67 31.95 2.72
C ALA A 238 -1.08 33.43 2.76
N GLN A 239 -2.17 33.73 3.47
CA GLN A 239 -2.68 35.07 3.70
C GLN A 239 -2.60 35.39 5.19
N CYS A 240 -2.30 36.65 5.47
CA CYS A 240 -2.22 37.19 6.82
C CYS A 240 -3.01 38.49 6.87
N GLN A 241 -4.02 38.55 7.73
CA GLN A 241 -4.87 39.71 7.91
C GLN A 241 -4.80 40.16 9.36
N THR A 242 -4.50 41.44 9.57
CA THR A 242 -4.54 42.09 10.88
C THR A 242 -5.74 43.02 10.94
N SER A 243 -6.47 42.98 12.05
CA SER A 243 -7.52 43.95 12.34
C SER A 243 -7.43 44.37 13.80
N VAL A 244 -7.60 45.66 14.06
CA VAL A 244 -7.67 46.21 15.41
C VAL A 244 -9.15 46.39 15.72
N GLN A 245 -9.68 45.59 16.65
CA GLN A 245 -11.11 45.57 16.97
C GLN A 245 -11.47 46.55 18.10
N ALA A 246 -10.50 46.88 18.97
CA ALA A 246 -10.63 47.87 20.04
C ALA A 246 -9.25 48.46 20.42
N THR A 247 -9.21 49.48 21.29
CA THR A 247 -7.98 50.14 21.75
C THR A 247 -6.94 49.21 22.37
N ASN A 248 -7.35 48.02 22.84
CA ASN A 248 -6.48 47.00 23.44
C ASN A 248 -6.57 45.62 22.78
N GLU A 249 -7.24 45.48 21.62
CA GLU A 249 -7.41 44.17 20.97
C GLU A 249 -7.01 44.21 19.49
N ALA A 250 -5.96 43.46 19.17
CA ALA A 250 -5.54 43.19 17.80
C ALA A 250 -5.82 41.71 17.48
N LYS A 251 -6.50 41.48 16.35
CA LYS A 251 -6.78 40.16 15.81
C LYS A 251 -5.87 39.90 14.60
N LEU A 252 -5.12 38.82 14.66
CA LEU A 252 -4.35 38.26 13.55
C LEU A 252 -5.12 37.05 13.00
N THR A 253 -5.42 37.03 11.71
CA THR A 253 -6.00 35.88 11.02
C THR A 253 -5.02 35.40 9.97
N VAL A 254 -4.64 34.13 10.05
CA VAL A 254 -3.75 33.48 9.08
C VAL A 254 -4.55 32.38 8.38
N SER A 255 -4.54 32.37 7.05
CA SER A 255 -5.18 31.34 6.23
C SER A 255 -4.24 30.90 5.11
N TRP A 256 -4.47 29.73 4.53
CA TRP A 256 -3.70 29.22 3.40
C TRP A 256 -4.56 28.26 2.59
N GLN A 257 -4.15 27.98 1.34
CA GLN A 257 -4.75 26.93 0.54
C GLN A 257 -4.46 25.58 1.19
N ILE A 258 -5.50 24.84 1.52
CA ILE A 258 -5.39 23.49 2.07
C ILE A 258 -4.58 22.64 1.07
N PRO A 259 -3.45 22.04 1.48
CA PRO A 259 -2.68 21.18 0.61
C PRO A 259 -3.53 19.99 0.16
N TRP A 260 -3.30 19.54 -1.06
CA TRP A 260 -4.02 18.41 -1.66
C TRP A 260 -3.47 17.05 -1.20
N ASN A 261 -2.58 17.04 -0.21
CA ASN A 261 -1.69 15.94 0.13
C ASN A 261 -1.56 15.77 1.64
#